data_AF-A0A6P0IYR5-F1
#
_entry.id   AF-A0A6P0IYR5-F1
#
_cell.length_a   1.000
_cell.length_b   1.000
_cell.length_c   1.000
_cell.angle_alpha   90.00
_cell.angle_beta   90.00
_cell.angle_gamma   90.00
#
_symmetry.space_group_name_H-M   'P 1'
#
loop_
_entity.id
_entity.type
_entity.pdbx_description
1 polymer ?
#
loop_
_entity_poly.entity_id
_entity_poly.type
_entity_poly.pdbx_seq_one_letter_code
_entity_poly.pdbx_strand_id
1 'polypeptide(L)'
;FNGLPKVSPGRRGPKGTWRRGFQKVATYVHVNQNVIRQNKKNNTYEPVLTVKQGNRNTYGHYVEIKGPSRLVYQPNCPKDCGATVWLEVDPSVEILTKLFG
;
A
#
# COMPACT_ATOMS: atom_id res chain seq x y z
N PHE A 1 -24.24 33.08 4.37
CA PHE A 1 -23.93 31.64 4.49
C PHE A 1 -24.91 30.87 3.60
N ASN A 2 -24.41 30.25 2.53
CA ASN A 2 -25.19 29.68 1.42
C ASN A 2 -25.84 28.33 1.78
N GLY A 3 -26.74 28.29 2.76
CA GLY A 3 -27.58 27.11 3.04
C GLY A 3 -26.87 25.84 3.53
N LEU A 4 -25.55 25.88 3.76
CA LEU A 4 -24.79 24.74 4.25
C LEU A 4 -24.79 24.71 5.79
N PRO A 5 -25.03 23.54 6.42
CA PRO A 5 -24.94 23.39 7.86
C PRO A 5 -23.50 23.58 8.35
N LYS A 6 -23.33 24.38 9.41
CA LYS A 6 -22.04 24.63 10.04
C LYS A 6 -21.75 23.55 11.08
N VAL A 7 -20.98 22.54 10.71
CA VAL A 7 -20.52 21.50 11.64
C VAL A 7 -19.33 22.00 12.43
N SER A 8 -19.40 21.96 13.76
CA SER A 8 -18.29 22.25 14.68
C SER A 8 -17.88 20.99 15.45
N PRO A 9 -16.58 20.76 15.72
CA PRO A 9 -16.13 19.59 16.46
C PRO A 9 -16.66 19.59 17.91
N GLY A 10 -17.30 18.51 18.33
CA GLY A 10 -17.67 18.28 19.73
C GLY A 10 -16.46 17.93 20.61
N ARG A 11 -16.58 18.10 21.93
CA ARG A 11 -15.51 17.78 22.90
C ARG A 11 -15.45 16.29 23.30
N ARG A 12 -16.52 15.52 23.06
CA ARG A 12 -16.64 14.10 23.45
C ARG A 12 -16.79 13.22 22.21
N GLY A 13 -16.32 11.97 22.32
CA GLY A 13 -16.37 10.97 21.26
C GLY A 13 -15.10 10.92 20.40
N PRO A 14 -14.91 9.87 19.59
CA PRO A 14 -13.80 9.78 18.66
C PRO A 14 -13.80 10.97 17.70
N LYS A 15 -12.62 11.52 17.41
CA LYS A 15 -12.50 12.54 16.37
C LYS A 15 -13.07 11.97 15.07
N GLY A 16 -13.93 12.74 14.39
CA GLY A 16 -14.44 12.36 13.08
C GLY A 16 -13.29 12.08 12.13
N THR A 17 -13.26 10.90 11.51
CA THR A 17 -12.25 10.50 10.53
C THR A 17 -12.57 10.99 9.11
N TRP A 18 -13.61 11.83 8.97
CA TRP A 18 -14.09 12.33 7.70
C TRP A 18 -13.05 13.22 7.04
N ARG A 19 -12.62 12.80 5.85
CA ARG A 19 -11.51 13.35 5.05
C ARG A 19 -10.12 13.04 5.63
N ARG A 20 -9.75 11.76 5.69
CA ARG A 20 -8.34 11.43 5.44
C ARG A 20 -8.07 11.88 4.00
N GLY A 21 -7.30 12.95 3.82
CA GLY A 21 -6.90 13.39 2.48
C GLY A 21 -6.40 12.21 1.67
N PHE A 22 -6.68 12.19 0.37
CA PHE A 22 -6.09 11.21 -0.55
C PHE A 22 -4.60 11.11 -0.25
N GLN A 23 -4.06 9.89 -0.16
CA GLN A 23 -2.62 9.76 0.01
C GLN A 23 -1.96 10.57 -1.11
N LYS A 24 -1.00 11.43 -0.76
CA LYS A 24 -0.12 12.08 -1.76
C LYS A 24 1.21 11.36 -1.89
N VAL A 25 1.42 10.32 -1.06
CA VAL A 25 2.69 9.61 -0.96
C VAL A 25 2.67 8.45 -1.93
N ALA A 26 3.75 8.30 -2.70
CA ALA A 26 3.89 7.26 -3.70
C ALA A 26 3.57 5.89 -3.10
N THR A 27 2.71 5.14 -3.79
CA THR A 27 2.39 3.77 -3.41
C THR A 27 3.18 2.83 -4.31
N TYR A 28 3.86 1.86 -3.69
CA TYR A 28 4.62 0.88 -4.45
C TYR A 28 4.44 -0.53 -3.89
N VAL A 29 4.32 -1.48 -4.80
CA VAL A 29 4.24 -2.90 -4.51
C VAL A 29 5.55 -3.54 -4.93
N HIS A 30 6.16 -4.30 -4.02
CA HIS A 30 7.32 -5.10 -4.37
C HIS A 30 7.15 -6.54 -3.94
N VAL A 31 7.90 -7.42 -4.61
CA VAL A 31 7.97 -8.84 -4.31
C VAL A 31 9.19 -9.08 -3.41
N ASN A 32 8.99 -9.76 -2.30
CA ASN A 32 10.06 -10.12 -1.37
C ASN A 32 10.69 -11.46 -1.78
N GLN A 33 11.77 -11.40 -2.55
CA GLN A 33 12.50 -12.57 -3.02
C GLN A 33 13.07 -13.42 -1.88
N ASN A 34 13.43 -12.80 -0.74
CA ASN A 34 13.95 -13.54 0.41
C ASN A 34 12.86 -14.43 1.02
N VAL A 35 11.63 -13.93 1.14
CA VAL A 35 10.50 -14.72 1.64
C VAL A 35 10.14 -15.83 0.66
N ILE A 36 10.16 -15.57 -0.65
CA ILE A 36 9.95 -16.63 -1.67
C ILE A 36 10.96 -17.77 -1.48
N ARG A 37 12.25 -17.43 -1.32
CA ARG A 37 13.31 -18.42 -1.12
C ARG A 37 13.15 -19.20 0.18
N GLN A 38 12.75 -18.52 1.26
CA GLN A 38 12.48 -19.16 2.55
C GLN A 38 11.26 -20.09 2.49
N ASN A 39 10.17 -19.64 1.86
CA ASN A 39 8.97 -20.43 1.60
C ASN A 39 9.31 -21.72 0.85
N LYS A 40 10.10 -21.61 -0.22
CA LYS A 40 10.56 -22.78 -0.98
C LYS A 40 11.43 -23.72 -0.14
N LYS A 41 12.29 -23.18 0.72
CA LYS A 41 13.20 -23.97 1.57
C LYS A 41 12.45 -24.71 2.68
N ASN A 42 11.50 -24.04 3.31
CA ASN A 42 10.83 -24.52 4.52
C ASN A 42 9.43 -25.09 4.25
N ASN A 43 9.01 -25.13 2.98
CA ASN A 43 7.66 -25.51 2.55
C ASN A 43 6.56 -24.70 3.27
N THR A 44 6.81 -23.40 3.45
CA THR A 44 5.87 -22.45 4.07
C THR A 44 5.22 -21.57 3.02
N TYR A 45 4.11 -20.91 3.39
CA TYR A 45 3.34 -20.05 2.51
C TYR A 45 3.24 -18.64 3.08
N GLU A 46 4.34 -18.05 3.54
CA GLU A 46 4.31 -16.69 4.07
C GLU A 46 4.02 -15.65 2.97
N PRO A 47 3.38 -14.52 3.29
CA PRO A 47 3.10 -13.44 2.33
C PRO A 47 4.36 -12.89 1.66
N VAL A 48 4.37 -12.89 0.32
CA VAL A 48 5.55 -12.46 -0.46
C VAL A 48 5.42 -11.05 -1.03
N LEU A 49 4.21 -10.48 -1.04
CA LEU A 49 3.96 -9.15 -1.58
C LEU A 49 3.93 -8.14 -0.44
N THR A 50 4.52 -6.96 -0.67
CA THR A 50 4.45 -5.84 0.26
C THR A 50 3.98 -4.60 -0.47
N VAL A 51 2.84 -4.05 -0.03
CA VAL A 51 2.31 -2.76 -0.45
C VAL A 51 2.81 -1.70 0.53
N LYS A 52 3.62 -0.76 0.03
CA LYS A 52 4.16 0.35 0.81
C LYS A 52 3.41 1.63 0.46
N GLN A 53 2.85 2.26 1.49
CA GLN A 53 1.99 3.43 1.42
C GLN A 53 2.53 4.48 2.39
N GLY A 54 3.53 5.23 1.94
CA GLY A 54 4.35 6.07 2.83
C GLY A 54 5.05 5.20 3.89
N ASN A 55 4.74 5.42 5.17
CA ASN A 55 5.33 4.67 6.28
C ASN A 55 4.60 3.36 6.60
N ARG A 56 3.49 3.07 5.93
CA ARG A 56 2.69 1.87 6.17
C ARG A 56 3.12 0.75 5.21
N ASN A 57 3.39 -0.42 5.76
CA ASN A 57 3.61 -1.65 4.99
C ASN A 57 2.45 -2.61 5.22
N THR A 58 1.85 -3.12 4.14
CA THR A 58 0.81 -4.15 4.19
C THR A 58 1.28 -5.36 3.41
N TYR A 59 1.26 -6.53 4.05
CA TYR A 59 1.73 -7.79 3.46
C TYR A 59 0.57 -8.62 2.93
N GLY A 60 0.78 -9.33 1.82
CA GLY A 60 -0.24 -10.18 1.23
C GLY A 60 0.32 -11.27 0.33
N HIS A 61 -0.55 -12.24 0.04
CA HIS A 61 -0.32 -13.23 -1.02
C HIS A 61 -0.82 -12.72 -2.36
N TYR A 62 -1.85 -11.88 -2.34
CA TYR A 62 -2.42 -11.23 -3.52
C TYR A 62 -2.59 -9.73 -3.30
N VAL A 63 -2.38 -8.98 -4.38
CA VAL A 63 -2.63 -7.54 -4.46
C VAL A 63 -3.44 -7.28 -5.72
N GLU A 64 -4.60 -6.65 -5.55
CA GLU A 64 -5.49 -6.24 -6.63
C GLU A 64 -5.52 -4.72 -6.69
N ILE A 65 -5.30 -4.16 -7.89
CA ILE A 65 -5.15 -2.73 -8.11
C ILE A 65 -6.22 -2.25 -9.08
N LYS A 66 -7.02 -1.28 -8.65
CA LYS A 66 -8.19 -0.79 -9.38
C LYS A 66 -7.94 0.56 -10.02
N GLY A 67 -6.85 0.69 -10.78
CA GLY A 67 -6.52 1.94 -11.45
C GLY A 67 -5.11 2.01 -12.05
N PRO A 68 -4.67 3.23 -12.43
CA PRO A 68 -3.36 3.45 -13.04
C PRO A 68 -2.22 2.89 -12.20
N SER A 69 -1.43 2.02 -12.83
CA SER A 69 -0.24 1.44 -12.24
C SER A 69 0.81 1.21 -13.33
N ARG A 70 2.07 1.16 -12.92
CA ARG A 70 3.22 0.99 -13.82
C ARG A 70 4.22 0.05 -13.18
N LEU A 71 4.69 -0.94 -13.96
CA LEU A 71 5.84 -1.76 -13.57
C LEU A 71 7.14 -1.03 -13.94
N VAL A 72 8.05 -0.94 -12.99
CA VAL A 72 9.31 -0.21 -13.12
C VAL A 72 10.47 -1.15 -12.83
N TYR A 73 11.47 -1.15 -13.71
CA TYR A 73 12.78 -1.75 -13.49
C TYR A 73 13.83 -0.64 -13.52
N GLN A 74 14.56 -0.46 -12.42
CA GLN A 74 15.58 0.58 -12.27
C GLN A 74 16.74 0.07 -11.40
N PRO A 75 17.75 -0.58 -12.00
CA PRO A 75 18.85 -1.20 -11.27
C PRO A 75 19.83 -0.19 -10.67
N ASN A 76 20.00 0.97 -11.31
CA ASN A 76 20.99 1.99 -10.91
C ASN A 76 20.48 2.93 -9.81
N CYS A 77 19.19 2.88 -9.49
CA CYS A 77 18.57 3.69 -8.43
C CYS A 77 17.48 2.84 -7.77
N PRO A 78 17.89 1.84 -6.95
CA PRO A 78 16.94 1.00 -6.25
C PRO A 78 16.17 1.80 -5.20
N LYS A 79 14.98 1.32 -4.82
CA LYS A 79 14.27 1.85 -3.63
C LYS A 79 15.10 1.59 -2.37
N ASP A 80 14.80 2.31 -1.29
CA ASP A 80 15.49 2.21 0.02
C ASP A 80 15.58 0.77 0.55
N CYS A 81 14.65 -0.10 0.17
CA CYS A 81 14.66 -1.52 0.52
C CYS A 81 15.50 -2.41 -0.40
N GLY A 82 16.29 -1.85 -1.31
CA GLY A 82 17.11 -2.55 -2.31
C GLY A 82 16.33 -3.11 -3.50
N ALA A 83 15.03 -2.81 -3.61
CA ALA A 83 14.22 -3.30 -4.73
C ALA A 83 14.59 -2.57 -6.03
N THR A 84 14.94 -3.33 -7.06
CA THR A 84 15.24 -2.84 -8.41
C THR A 84 14.06 -2.98 -9.37
N VAL A 85 13.09 -3.83 -9.02
CA VAL A 85 11.81 -3.97 -9.73
C VAL A 85 10.68 -3.73 -8.74
N TRP A 86 9.72 -2.88 -9.10
CA TRP A 86 8.53 -2.61 -8.29
C TRP A 86 7.38 -2.15 -9.19
N LEU A 87 6.17 -2.21 -8.67
CA LEU A 87 5.00 -1.64 -9.28
C LEU A 87 4.68 -0.32 -8.58
N GLU A 88 4.62 0.78 -9.32
CA GLU A 88 4.13 2.07 -8.83
C GLU A 88 2.63 2.18 -9.08
N VAL A 89 1.91 2.70 -8.08
CA VAL A 89 0.46 2.87 -8.12
C VAL A 89 0.14 4.30 -7.75
N ASP A 90 -0.79 4.91 -8.49
CA ASP A 90 -1.24 6.26 -8.16
C ASP A 90 -1.78 6.28 -6.72
N PRO A 91 -1.37 7.24 -5.88
CA PRO A 91 -1.79 7.30 -4.47
C PRO A 91 -3.30 7.40 -4.21
N SER A 92 -4.10 7.78 -5.21
CA SER A 92 -5.57 7.84 -5.14
C SER A 92 -6.27 6.52 -5.47
N VAL A 93 -5.53 5.52 -5.98
CA VAL A 93 -6.09 4.24 -6.43
C VAL A 93 -6.33 3.30 -5.25
N GLU A 94 -7.47 2.61 -5.30
CA GLU A 94 -7.81 1.55 -4.35
C GLU A 94 -6.94 0.31 -4.57
N ILE A 95 -6.38 -0.21 -3.47
CA ILE A 95 -5.56 -1.42 -3.43
C ILE A 95 -6.15 -2.36 -2.40
N LEU A 96 -6.43 -3.59 -2.84
CA LEU A 96 -6.90 -4.67 -1.97
C LEU A 96 -5.78 -5.69 -1.78
N THR A 97 -5.42 -5.93 -0.52
CA THR A 97 -4.42 -6.95 -0.14
C THR A 97 -5.12 -8.12 0.55
N LYS A 98 -4.84 -9.35 0.11
CA LYS A 98 -5.44 -10.56 0.67
C LYS A 98 -4.37 -11.55 1.10
N LEU A 99 -4.67 -12.27 2.19
CA LEU A 99 -3.94 -13.47 2.58
C LEU A 99 -4.63 -14.71 2.00
N PHE A 100 -3.91 -15.81 1.84
CA PHE A 100 -4.54 -17.12 1.67
C PHE A 100 -5.47 -17.38 2.86
N GLY A 101 -6.64 -17.96 2.58
CA GLY A 101 -7.58 -18.46 3.58
C GLY A 101 -7.21 -19.85 4.05
#